data_AF-A0A258BJY2-F1
#
_entry.id   AF-A0A258BJY2-F1
#
_cell.length_a   1.000
_cell.length_b   1.000
_cell.length_c   1.000
_cell.angle_alpha   90.00
_cell.angle_beta   90.00
_cell.angle_gamma   90.00
#
_symmetry.space_group_name_H-M   'P 1'
#
loop_
_entity.id
_entity.type
_entity.pdbx_description
1 polymer ?
#
loop_
_entity_poly.entity_id
_entity_poly.type
_entity_poly.pdbx_seq_one_letter_code
_entity_poly.pdbx_strand_id
1 'polypeptide(L)' 'EGATAIVTRTTILGNSPARDAEGVAEIGKGVLVQIHSCDTAVCEVETGGYRGWMPRANLWGATGAPAASAGTKG' A
#
# COMPACT_ATOMS: atom_id res chain seq x y z
N GLU A 1 6.11 -7.40 12.38
CA GLU A 1 5.38 -8.20 11.38
C GLU A 1 4.55 -7.24 10.54
N GLY A 2 4.68 -7.27 9.21
CA GLY A 2 3.87 -6.43 8.33
C GLY A 2 2.40 -6.88 8.37
N ALA A 3 1.46 -5.95 8.27
CA ALA A 3 0.04 -6.29 8.24
C ALA A 3 -0.36 -6.78 6.84
N THR A 4 -1.09 -7.88 6.75
CA THR A 4 -1.67 -8.35 5.49
C THR A 4 -3.02 -7.69 5.25
N ALA A 5 -3.30 -7.27 4.02
CA ALA A 5 -4.59 -6.74 3.61
C ALA A 5 -5.12 -7.39 2.32
N ILE A 6 -6.43 -7.27 2.10
CA ILE A 6 -7.10 -7.72 0.88
C ILE A 6 -7.45 -6.52 0.02
N VAL A 7 -7.12 -6.58 -1.26
CA VAL A 7 -7.52 -5.57 -2.26
C VAL A 7 -9.01 -5.71 -2.57
N THR A 8 -9.81 -4.67 -2.35
CA THR A 8 -11.28 -4.72 -2.50
C THR A 8 -11.77 -4.33 -3.88
N ARG A 9 -10.92 -3.65 -4.67
CA ARG A 9 -11.18 -3.25 -6.06
C ARG A 9 -9.88 -3.24 -6.86
N THR A 10 -9.95 -3.61 -8.14
CA THR A 10 -8.79 -3.54 -9.04
C THR A 10 -8.25 -2.11 -9.08
N THR A 11 -6.94 -1.96 -8.96
CA THR A 11 -6.27 -0.66 -8.88
C THR A 11 -4.86 -0.72 -9.45
N ILE A 12 -4.33 0.44 -9.84
CA ILE A 12 -2.92 0.60 -10.21
C ILE A 12 -2.12 0.97 -8.95
N LEU A 13 -0.94 0.38 -8.79
CA LEU A 13 0.07 0.85 -7.84
C LEU A 13 0.81 2.03 -8.46
N GLY A 14 0.90 3.15 -7.74
CA GLY A 14 1.76 4.26 -8.11
C GLY A 14 3.21 4.05 -7.64
N ASN A 15 4.17 4.62 -8.35
CA ASN A 15 5.58 4.69 -7.93
C ASN A 15 5.82 5.64 -6.74
N SER A 16 4.82 6.43 -6.37
CA SER A 16 4.82 7.40 -5.27
C SER A 16 3.39 7.57 -4.72
N PRO A 17 3.20 8.19 -3.54
CA PRO A 17 1.86 8.42 -2.97
C PRO A 17 1.05 9.52 -3.68
N ALA A 18 1.63 10.19 -4.69
CA ALA A 18 0.94 11.25 -5.43
C ALA A 18 -0.28 10.69 -6.20
N ARG A 19 -1.34 11.49 -6.35
CA ARG A 19 -2.58 11.06 -7.02
C ARG A 19 -2.39 10.77 -8.51
N ASP A 20 -1.39 11.41 -9.12
CA ASP A 20 -1.01 11.33 -10.51
C ASP A 20 0.33 10.60 -10.71
N ALA A 21 0.75 9.81 -9.72
CA ALA A 21 1.95 8.98 -9.81
C ALA A 21 1.88 8.01 -11.01
N GLU A 22 3.03 7.75 -11.62
CA GLU A 22 3.15 6.75 -12.69
C GLU A 22 2.85 5.35 -12.14
N GLY A 23 2.08 4.58 -12.92
CA GLY A 23 1.68 3.22 -12.55
C GLY A 23 2.81 2.20 -12.73
N VAL A 24 3.02 1.35 -11.74
CA VAL A 24 4.05 0.29 -11.77
C VAL A 24 3.48 -1.13 -11.90
N ALA A 25 2.22 -1.33 -11.51
CA ALA A 25 1.52 -2.60 -11.61
C ALA A 25 0.01 -2.42 -11.52
N GLU A 26 -0.76 -3.31 -12.16
CA GLU A 26 -2.20 -3.47 -11.91
C GLU A 26 -2.42 -4.62 -10.91
N ILE A 27 -3.17 -4.36 -9.85
CA ILE A 27 -3.48 -5.33 -8.80
C ILE A 27 -4.98 -5.62 -8.82
N GLY A 28 -5.32 -6.89 -9.02
CA GLY A 28 -6.70 -7.35 -9.06
C GLY A 28 -7.40 -7.33 -7.71
N LYS A 29 -8.73 -7.19 -7.73
CA LYS A 29 -9.59 -7.44 -6.56
C LYS A 29 -9.35 -8.85 -5.99
N GLY A 30 -9.29 -8.96 -4.67
CA GLY A 30 -9.11 -10.21 -3.93
C GLY A 30 -7.66 -10.61 -3.69
N VAL A 31 -6.69 -9.91 -4.31
CA VAL A 31 -5.26 -10.15 -4.09
C VAL A 31 -4.89 -9.79 -2.64
N LEU A 32 -4.11 -10.66 -2.01
CA LEU A 32 -3.46 -10.39 -0.73
C LEU A 32 -2.19 -9.58 -0.95
N VAL A 33 -2.00 -8.57 -0.11
CA VAL A 33 -0.84 -7.67 -0.15
C VAL A 33 -0.27 -7.51 1.25
N GLN A 34 1.05 -7.31 1.33
CA GLN A 34 1.71 -6.91 2.56
C GLN A 34 1.76 -5.39 2.65
N ILE A 35 1.37 -4.82 3.78
CA ILE A 35 1.46 -3.39 4.06
C ILE A 35 2.84 -3.11 4.67
N HIS A 36 3.57 -2.20 4.03
CA HIS A 36 4.85 -1.67 4.53
C HIS A 36 4.65 -0.37 5.30
N SER A 37 3.88 0.55 4.75
CA SER A 37 3.53 1.83 5.35
C SER A 37 2.09 2.13 5.03
N CYS A 38 1.34 2.72 5.97
CA CYS A 38 0.02 3.21 5.66
C CYS A 38 -0.33 4.43 6.49
N ASP A 39 -0.78 5.48 5.81
CA ASP A 39 -1.36 6.66 6.44
C ASP A 39 -2.91 6.59 6.36
N THR A 40 -3.59 7.72 6.53
CA THR A 40 -5.05 7.78 6.51
C THR A 40 -5.66 7.67 5.10
N ALA A 41 -4.90 7.92 4.05
CA ALA A 41 -5.37 8.03 2.67
C ALA A 41 -4.73 7.01 1.72
N VAL A 42 -3.45 6.67 1.91
CA VAL A 42 -2.65 5.80 1.05
C VAL A 42 -1.86 4.78 1.86
N CYS A 43 -1.64 3.61 1.28
CA CYS A 43 -0.72 2.62 1.81
C CYS A 43 0.30 2.22 0.75
N GLU A 44 1.55 2.05 1.17
CA GLU A 44 2.57 1.34 0.41
C GLU A 44 2.44 -0.16 0.68
N VAL A 45 2.33 -0.93 -0.40
CA VAL A 45 2.14 -2.38 -0.34
C VAL A 45 3.11 -3.14 -1.24
N GLU A 46 3.26 -4.43 -0.97
CA GLU A 46 4.02 -5.36 -1.81
C GLU A 46 3.24 -6.65 -2.08
N THR A 47 3.28 -7.11 -3.32
CA THR A 47 2.74 -8.41 -3.74
C THR A 47 3.36 -8.86 -5.07
N GLY A 48 3.62 -10.16 -5.22
CA GLY A 48 4.14 -10.72 -6.48
C GLY A 48 5.46 -10.10 -6.98
N GLY A 49 6.27 -9.52 -6.09
CA GLY A 49 7.52 -8.81 -6.43
C GLY A 49 7.32 -7.35 -6.86
N TYR A 50 6.09 -6.85 -6.90
CA TYR A 50 5.78 -5.44 -7.14
C TYR A 50 5.58 -4.70 -5.82
N ARG A 51 6.17 -3.50 -5.70
CA ARG A 51 6.01 -2.59 -4.57
C ARG A 51 5.55 -1.23 -5.07
N GLY A 52 4.57 -0.63 -4.37
CA GLY A 52 4.07 0.69 -4.72
C GLY A 52 2.90 1.15 -3.84
N TRP A 53 2.30 2.28 -4.20
CA TRP A 53 1.30 2.97 -3.40
C TRP A 53 -0.10 2.80 -3.96
N MET A 54 -1.09 2.56 -3.09
CA MET A 54 -2.50 2.58 -3.45
C MET A 54 -3.35 3.29 -2.39
N PRO A 55 -4.55 3.77 -2.75
CA PRO A 55 -5.48 4.32 -1.78
C PRO A 55 -5.83 3.31 -0.68
N ARG A 56 -5.79 3.73 0.59
CA ARG A 56 -6.21 2.93 1.75
C ARG A 56 -7.64 2.39 1.58
N ALA A 57 -8.52 3.17 0.96
CA ALA A 57 -9.90 2.78 0.69
C ALA A 57 -10.04 1.54 -0.22
N ASN A 58 -8.97 1.17 -0.95
CA ASN A 58 -8.93 -0.03 -1.77
C ASN A 58 -8.51 -1.28 -0.97
N LEU A 59 -8.25 -1.15 0.34
CA LEU A 59 -7.79 -2.23 1.19
C LEU A 59 -8.79 -2.53 2.30
N TRP A 60 -9.00 -3.82 2.56
CA TRP A 60 -9.68 -4.32 3.75
C TRP A 60 -8.66 -4.93 4.71
N GLY A 61 -8.88 -4.75 6.01
CA GLY A 61 -7.97 -5.27 7.06
C GLY A 61 -6.69 -4.44 7.24
N ALA A 62 -6.55 -3.30 6.53
CA ALA A 62 -5.45 -2.37 6.74
C ALA A 62 -5.56 -1.67 8.10
N THR A 63 -5.28 -2.34 9.20
CA THR A 63 -5.07 -1.66 10.49
C THR A 63 -3.71 -1.00 10.43
N GLY A 64 -3.68 0.34 10.28
CA GLY A 64 -2.42 1.05 10.34
C GLY A 64 -1.79 0.83 11.70
N ALA A 65 -0.61 0.19 11.77
CA ALA A 65 0.31 0.58 12.82
C ALA A 65 0.60 2.07 12.57
N PRO A 66 0.45 2.98 13.55
CA PRO A 66 0.89 4.35 13.37
C PRO A 66 2.35 4.29 12.90
N ALA A 67 2.70 5.10 11.90
CA ALA A 67 4.03 5.13 11.29
C ALA A 67 5.10 5.32 12.37
N ALA A 68 5.59 4.22 12.94
CA ALA A 68 6.73 4.21 13.81
C ALA A 68 7.94 4.41 12.90
N SER A 69 8.34 5.68 12.80
CA SER A 69 9.72 6.09 12.52
C SER A 69 10.19 5.96 11.07
N ALA A 70 9.57 6.74 10.18
CA ALA A 70 10.34 7.37 9.11
C ALA A 70 11.15 8.54 9.71
N GLY A 71 12.30 8.24 10.32
CA GLY A 71 13.28 9.25 10.73
C GLY A 71 13.92 9.02 12.09
N THR A 72 15.18 8.57 12.10
CA THR A 72 16.31 9.21 12.79
C THR A 72 17.58 8.47 12.36
N LYS A 73 18.38 9.12 11.50
CA LYS A 73 19.81 8.85 11.43
C LYS A 73 20.42 9.38 12.73
N GLY A 74 21.18 8.55 13.44
CA GLY A 74 22.15 8.92 14.46
C GLY A 74 23.51 8.41 14.03
#